data_AF-A0A7S0MXX8-F1
#
_entry.id   AF-A0A7S0MXX8-F1
#
_cell.length_a   1.000
_cell.length_b   1.000
_cell.length_c   1.000
_cell.angle_alpha   90.00
_cell.angle_beta   90.00
_cell.angle_gamma   90.00
#
_symmetry.space_group_name_H-M   'P 1'
#
loop_
_entity.id
_entity.type
_entity.pdbx_description
1 polymer ?
#
loop_
_entity_poly.entity_id
_entity_poly.type
_entity_poly.pdbx_seq_one_letter_code
_entity_poly.pdbx_strand_id
1 'polypeptide(L)'
;MDERDQFVVRPAEATDLPELKTIDGWNEKLQRRMFGNVNMGHLVENAVLALSAMDKTGRIAGFCALLHGPTTQLDKTPEDAQKALKWAKAESLALKHDPGSTLWLRVIASDGHCDLSLLRRAFAAQPGIKTILAIGPEGFGELPAIRSHFTEMSISNEHGVSVYECRRQKVLPTLRVRRAAVEDHDDLVPVLKRAQARKAALSSLPESSDPDEQFALARLIRAQDTTNVVLVAENEEGRLVGLMALTSAINVRALQRSFELEVYDNLQDPPEEEEAVPENFEEDDLPEEVEAEAEEAA
;
A
#
# COMPACT_ATOMS: atom_id res chain seq x y z
N MET A 1 11.15 -18.81 -9.57
CA MET A 1 10.43 -18.51 -8.31
C MET A 1 10.55 -17.01 -8.11
N ASP A 2 9.46 -16.26 -8.10
CA ASP A 2 9.49 -14.79 -8.03
C ASP A 2 10.03 -14.37 -6.65
N GLU A 3 11.02 -13.48 -6.57
CA GLU A 3 11.59 -12.98 -5.31
C GLU A 3 10.53 -12.33 -4.39
N ARG A 4 9.39 -11.95 -4.97
CA ARG A 4 8.26 -11.27 -4.34
C ARG A 4 7.56 -12.04 -3.21
N ASP A 5 7.64 -13.37 -3.20
CA ASP A 5 6.96 -14.22 -2.20
C ASP A 5 7.94 -14.85 -1.19
N GLN A 6 9.16 -14.31 -1.06
CA GLN A 6 10.14 -14.82 -0.09
C GLN A 6 10.06 -14.17 1.29
N PHE A 7 9.61 -12.92 1.36
CA PHE A 7 9.67 -12.14 2.59
C PHE A 7 8.31 -11.62 3.00
N VAL A 8 7.98 -11.81 4.28
CA VAL A 8 6.81 -11.20 4.91
C VAL A 8 7.26 -9.93 5.60
N VAL A 9 6.79 -8.78 5.12
CA VAL A 9 7.14 -7.48 5.70
C VAL A 9 6.02 -6.98 6.59
N ARG A 10 6.33 -6.64 7.83
CA ARG A 10 5.40 -6.10 8.84
C ARG A 10 5.99 -4.89 9.56
N PRO A 11 5.18 -4.10 10.28
CA PRO A 11 5.69 -3.15 11.25
C PRO A 11 6.68 -3.82 12.21
N ALA A 12 7.79 -3.14 12.47
CA ALA A 12 8.80 -3.62 13.40
C ALA A 12 8.27 -3.54 14.84
N GLU A 13 8.66 -4.51 15.66
CA GLU A 13 8.26 -4.61 17.06
C GLU A 13 9.49 -4.60 17.98
N ALA A 14 9.32 -4.26 19.26
CA ALA A 14 10.45 -4.23 20.20
C ALA A 14 11.12 -5.62 20.39
N THR A 15 10.37 -6.69 20.16
CA THR A 15 10.86 -8.08 20.15
C THR A 15 11.87 -8.36 19.03
N ASP A 16 11.85 -7.55 17.97
CA ASP A 16 12.73 -7.71 16.80
C ASP A 16 14.17 -7.28 17.09
N LEU A 17 14.38 -6.40 18.09
CA LEU A 17 15.65 -5.71 18.35
C LEU A 17 16.89 -6.62 18.50
N PRO A 18 16.82 -7.81 19.12
CA PRO A 18 17.97 -8.72 19.18
C PRO A 18 18.40 -9.19 17.78
N GLU A 19 17.45 -9.51 16.91
CA GLU A 19 17.71 -10.00 15.56
C GLU A 19 18.10 -8.89 14.59
N LEU A 20 17.66 -7.64 14.81
CA LEU A 20 18.05 -6.50 13.97
C LEU A 20 19.58 -6.28 13.94
N LYS A 21 20.28 -6.65 15.01
CA LYS A 21 21.75 -6.52 15.10
C LYS A 21 22.49 -7.62 14.34
N THR A 22 21.79 -8.70 13.98
CA THR A 22 22.35 -9.89 13.33
C THR A 22 21.85 -10.06 11.91
N ILE A 23 21.19 -9.05 11.34
CA ILE A 23 20.72 -9.08 9.95
C ILE A 23 21.91 -9.34 9.02
N ASP A 24 21.78 -10.28 8.10
CA ASP A 24 22.80 -10.52 7.08
C ASP A 24 22.97 -9.28 6.20
N GLY A 25 24.23 -8.84 6.01
CA GLY A 25 24.55 -7.55 5.38
C GLY A 25 24.66 -6.37 6.35
N TRP A 26 24.28 -6.54 7.62
CA TRP A 26 24.48 -5.55 8.69
C TRP A 26 25.96 -5.50 9.13
N ASN A 27 26.75 -4.63 8.48
CA ASN A 27 28.12 -4.34 8.88
C ASN A 27 28.17 -3.04 9.69
N GLU A 28 28.40 -3.14 11.00
CA GLU A 28 28.40 -1.99 11.92
C GLU A 28 29.33 -0.85 11.48
N LYS A 29 30.51 -1.16 10.92
CA LYS A 29 31.45 -0.14 10.45
C LYS A 29 30.92 0.58 9.22
N LEU A 30 30.41 -0.19 8.25
CA LEU A 30 29.84 0.38 7.03
C LEU A 30 28.60 1.22 7.35
N GLN A 31 27.74 0.75 8.24
CA GLN A 31 26.52 1.47 8.60
C GLN A 31 26.78 2.68 9.46
N ARG A 32 27.74 2.62 10.39
CA ARG A 32 28.16 3.82 11.10
C ARG A 32 28.68 4.88 10.13
N ARG A 33 29.43 4.47 9.10
CA ARG A 33 29.87 5.38 8.04
C ARG A 33 28.71 5.95 7.21
N MET A 34 27.74 5.13 6.82
CA MET A 34 26.66 5.52 5.90
C MET A 34 25.49 6.25 6.58
N PHE A 35 25.09 5.78 7.75
CA PHE A 35 23.90 6.22 8.49
C PHE A 35 24.24 6.86 9.85
N GLY A 36 25.49 6.81 10.28
CA GLY A 36 25.89 7.31 11.60
C GLY A 36 25.56 6.38 12.75
N ASN A 37 25.55 6.92 13.97
CA ASN A 37 25.11 6.16 15.13
C ASN A 37 23.58 6.03 15.10
N VAL A 38 23.09 4.80 14.90
CA VAL A 38 21.66 4.49 14.80
C VAL A 38 21.23 3.71 16.03
N ASN A 39 20.28 4.24 16.79
CA ASN A 39 19.59 3.48 17.83
C ASN A 39 18.32 2.84 17.25
N MET A 40 18.39 1.54 16.96
CA MET A 40 17.26 0.81 16.40
C MET A 40 16.03 0.77 17.30
N GLY A 41 16.20 0.65 18.62
CA GLY A 41 15.10 0.70 19.57
C GLY A 41 14.31 2.00 19.46
N HIS A 42 15.03 3.12 19.43
CA HIS A 42 14.41 4.43 19.26
C HIS A 42 13.66 4.56 17.93
N LEU A 43 14.20 4.00 16.85
CA LEU A 43 13.55 4.04 15.53
C LEU A 43 12.30 3.17 15.46
N VAL A 44 12.31 1.98 16.07
CA VAL A 44 11.12 1.12 16.13
C VAL A 44 9.97 1.86 16.81
N GLU A 45 10.26 2.64 17.85
CA GLU A 45 9.23 3.36 18.61
C GLU A 45 8.81 4.71 18.01
N ASN A 46 9.74 5.45 17.39
CA ASN A 46 9.53 6.87 17.06
C ASN A 46 9.59 7.19 15.56
N ALA A 47 9.98 6.22 14.71
CA ALA A 47 9.94 6.45 13.27
C ALA A 47 8.49 6.59 12.78
N VAL A 48 8.31 7.33 11.68
CA VAL A 48 7.01 7.40 10.99
C VAL A 48 6.59 6.01 10.54
N LEU A 49 7.58 5.25 10.06
CA LEU A 49 7.40 3.85 9.74
C LEU A 49 8.71 3.11 10.02
N ALA A 50 8.63 2.06 10.84
CA ALA A 50 9.68 1.08 11.00
C ALA A 50 9.15 -0.29 10.53
N LEU A 51 9.89 -0.95 9.64
CA LEU A 51 9.49 -2.20 9.01
C LEU A 51 10.56 -3.26 9.20
N SER A 52 10.12 -4.47 9.54
CA SER A 52 10.94 -5.67 9.57
C SER A 52 10.51 -6.60 8.43
N ALA A 53 11.46 -7.10 7.65
CA ALA A 53 11.27 -8.14 6.65
C ALA A 53 11.69 -9.48 7.25
N MET A 54 10.76 -10.44 7.28
CA MET A 54 11.01 -11.79 7.77
C MET A 54 11.13 -12.78 6.63
N ASP A 55 12.08 -13.69 6.71
CA ASP A 55 12.19 -14.82 5.81
C ASP A 55 11.13 -15.90 6.13
N LYS A 56 11.11 -16.98 5.34
CA LYS A 56 10.20 -18.13 5.56
C LYS A 56 10.50 -18.91 6.85
N THR A 57 11.68 -18.74 7.42
CA THR A 57 12.07 -19.36 8.70
C THR A 57 11.61 -18.54 9.90
N GLY A 58 11.03 -17.36 9.66
CA GLY A 58 10.58 -16.44 10.70
C GLY A 58 11.68 -15.53 11.23
N ARG A 59 12.88 -15.57 10.65
CA ARG A 59 14.02 -14.72 11.06
C ARG A 59 13.99 -13.39 10.33
N ILE A 60 14.49 -12.35 10.98
CA ILE A 60 14.56 -11.03 10.36
C ILE A 60 15.71 -10.97 9.35
N ALA A 61 15.33 -10.81 8.08
CA ALA A 61 16.24 -10.68 6.95
C ALA A 61 16.49 -9.21 6.55
N GLY A 62 15.70 -8.27 7.07
CA GLY A 62 15.94 -6.85 6.82
C GLY A 62 15.11 -5.90 7.65
N PHE A 63 15.55 -4.64 7.66
CA PHE A 63 14.95 -3.56 8.43
C PHE A 63 15.00 -2.24 7.67
N CYS A 64 13.95 -1.43 7.78
CA CYS A 64 13.89 -0.10 7.20
C CYS A 64 13.17 0.86 8.14
N ALA A 65 13.71 2.06 8.34
CA ALA A 65 13.04 3.12 9.08
C ALA A 65 12.96 4.43 8.28
N LEU A 66 11.78 5.04 8.30
CA LEU A 66 11.44 6.27 7.59
C LEU A 66 10.99 7.38 8.53
N LEU A 67 11.39 8.61 8.24
CA LEU A 67 11.12 9.81 9.04
C LEU A 67 10.49 10.92 8.21
N HIS A 68 9.91 11.92 8.87
CA HIS A 68 9.34 13.11 8.21
C HIS A 68 10.38 14.10 7.66
N GLY A 69 11.64 13.98 8.09
CA GLY A 69 12.69 14.93 7.72
C GLY A 69 14.04 14.24 7.59
N PRO A 70 15.00 14.91 6.91
CA PRO A 70 16.33 14.36 6.77
C PRO A 70 16.99 14.29 8.14
N THR A 71 17.63 13.16 8.40
CA THR A 71 18.46 12.97 9.59
C THR A 71 19.66 12.15 9.19
N THR A 72 20.85 12.59 9.59
CA THR A 72 22.06 11.81 9.42
C THR A 72 23.04 12.22 10.50
N GLN A 73 23.74 11.23 11.06
CA GLN A 73 24.87 11.46 11.94
C GLN A 73 26.13 11.04 11.18
N LEU A 74 26.45 11.79 10.14
CA LEU A 74 27.72 11.60 9.44
C LEU A 74 28.87 11.83 10.42
N ASP A 75 30.05 11.28 10.13
CA ASP A 75 31.30 11.52 10.87
C ASP A 75 31.77 12.99 10.68
N LYS A 76 30.93 13.94 11.09
CA LYS A 76 31.08 15.39 10.97
C LYS A 76 30.78 16.02 12.32
N THR A 77 31.21 17.26 12.48
CA THR A 77 30.77 18.07 13.62
C THR A 77 29.23 18.21 13.59
N PRO A 78 28.56 18.31 14.75
CA PRO A 78 27.11 18.49 14.80
C PRO A 78 26.62 19.70 13.99
N GLU A 79 27.42 20.77 13.92
CA GLU A 79 27.09 21.97 13.16
C GLU A 79 27.09 21.72 11.64
N ASP A 80 28.11 21.02 11.13
CA ASP A 80 28.20 20.73 9.70
C ASP A 80 27.18 19.68 9.26
N ALA A 81 26.88 18.71 10.12
CA ALA A 81 25.77 17.79 9.92
C ALA A 81 24.44 18.57 9.82
N GLN A 82 24.21 19.55 10.71
CA GLN A 82 23.01 20.36 10.67
C GLN A 82 22.91 21.23 9.40
N LYS A 83 24.03 21.77 8.90
CA LYS A 83 24.07 22.51 7.62
C LYS A 83 23.72 21.59 6.45
N ALA A 84 24.31 20.38 6.40
CA ALA A 84 24.00 19.39 5.38
C ALA A 84 22.51 18.99 5.38
N LEU A 85 21.91 18.82 6.56
CA LEU A 85 20.47 18.53 6.70
C LEU A 85 19.58 19.68 6.24
N LYS A 86 19.96 20.93 6.56
CA LYS A 86 19.25 22.13 6.08
C LYS A 86 19.34 22.25 4.56
N TRP A 87 20.52 22.01 4.00
CA TRP A 87 20.73 21.97 2.56
C TRP A 87 19.84 20.89 1.92
N ALA A 88 19.85 19.65 2.41
CA ALA A 88 19.05 18.56 1.87
C ALA A 88 17.55 18.88 1.88
N LYS A 89 17.06 19.50 2.96
CA LYS A 89 15.67 19.95 3.04
C LYS A 89 15.37 21.05 2.03
N ALA A 90 16.24 22.04 1.88
CA ALA A 90 16.07 23.10 0.88
C ALA A 90 16.11 22.54 -0.55
N GLU A 91 17.03 21.60 -0.80
CA GLU A 91 17.18 20.92 -2.09
C GLU A 91 15.92 20.11 -2.43
N SER A 92 15.33 19.40 -1.46
CA SER A 92 14.09 18.66 -1.70
C SER A 92 12.94 19.58 -2.16
N LEU A 93 12.86 20.79 -1.61
CA LEU A 93 11.88 21.80 -2.02
C LEU A 93 12.22 22.36 -3.41
N ALA A 94 13.50 22.60 -3.71
CA ALA A 94 13.95 23.06 -5.03
C ALA A 94 13.65 22.04 -6.14
N LEU A 95 13.76 20.74 -5.83
CA LEU A 95 13.37 19.62 -6.67
C LEU A 95 11.84 19.43 -6.78
N LYS A 96 11.04 20.32 -6.18
CA LYS A 96 9.58 20.32 -6.17
C LYS A 96 8.97 19.08 -5.49
N HIS A 97 9.67 18.49 -4.53
CA HIS A 97 9.07 17.49 -3.66
C HIS A 97 8.16 18.17 -2.64
N ASP A 98 6.94 17.68 -2.50
CA ASP A 98 6.01 18.13 -1.49
C ASP A 98 6.33 17.45 -0.14
N PRO A 99 6.57 18.20 0.95
CA PRO A 99 6.84 17.63 2.26
C PRO A 99 5.72 16.73 2.79
N GLY A 100 4.46 16.98 2.43
CA GLY A 100 3.32 16.16 2.84
C GLY A 100 3.28 14.77 2.21
N SER A 101 3.94 14.60 1.06
CA SER A 101 4.00 13.33 0.31
C SER A 101 5.40 12.74 0.21
N THR A 102 6.33 13.21 1.07
CA THR A 102 7.73 12.78 1.07
C THR A 102 8.15 12.26 2.45
N LEU A 103 8.81 11.10 2.47
CA LEU A 103 9.50 10.59 3.66
C LEU A 103 11.01 10.51 3.42
N TRP A 104 11.78 10.46 4.51
CA TRP A 104 13.23 10.37 4.49
C TRP A 104 13.69 9.03 5.05
N LEU A 105 14.54 8.33 4.31
CA LEU A 105 15.16 7.09 4.73
C LEU A 105 16.21 7.36 5.82
N ARG A 106 15.97 6.85 7.03
CA ARG A 106 16.93 6.94 8.12
C ARG A 106 17.96 5.83 8.07
N VAL A 107 17.50 4.60 7.81
CA VAL A 107 18.33 3.41 7.71
C VAL A 107 17.60 2.37 6.87
N ILE A 108 18.35 1.66 6.03
CA ILE A 108 17.94 0.41 5.42
C ILE A 108 19.04 -0.60 5.65
N ALA A 109 18.64 -1.77 6.14
CA ALA A 109 19.53 -2.88 6.37
C ALA A 109 18.96 -4.14 5.77
N SER A 110 19.74 -4.68 4.86
CA SER A 110 19.45 -5.87 4.10
C SER A 110 20.74 -6.31 3.44
N ASP A 111 20.71 -7.51 2.92
CA ASP A 111 21.70 -8.07 2.00
C ASP A 111 21.37 -7.76 0.52
N GLY A 112 20.34 -6.97 0.25
CA GLY A 112 19.84 -6.66 -1.10
C GLY A 112 18.57 -7.40 -1.51
N HIS A 113 18.25 -8.55 -0.90
CA HIS A 113 17.17 -9.42 -1.40
C HIS A 113 15.77 -8.99 -0.93
N CYS A 114 15.67 -8.28 0.20
CA CYS A 114 14.40 -7.88 0.80
C CYS A 114 14.04 -6.39 0.59
N ASP A 115 14.92 -5.60 -0.04
CA ASP A 115 14.79 -4.14 -0.20
C ASP A 115 13.51 -3.73 -0.91
N LEU A 116 13.22 -4.36 -2.05
CA LEU A 116 12.05 -4.05 -2.83
C LEU A 116 10.76 -4.34 -2.03
N SER A 117 10.76 -5.41 -1.24
CA SER A 117 9.62 -5.77 -0.38
C SER A 117 9.43 -4.75 0.75
N LEU A 118 10.52 -4.28 1.37
CA LEU A 118 10.50 -3.22 2.37
C LEU A 118 9.94 -1.91 1.79
N LEU A 119 10.47 -1.47 0.64
CA LEU A 119 10.02 -0.24 -0.03
C LEU A 119 8.57 -0.33 -0.50
N ARG A 120 8.14 -1.48 -1.06
CA ARG A 120 6.74 -1.72 -1.43
C ARG A 120 5.82 -1.62 -0.23
N ARG A 121 6.18 -2.28 0.87
CA ARG A 121 5.39 -2.22 2.10
C ARG A 121 5.34 -0.82 2.66
N ALA A 122 6.42 -0.05 2.57
CA ALA A 122 6.43 1.34 3.01
C ALA A 122 5.43 2.21 2.24
N PHE A 123 5.45 2.14 0.90
CA PHE A 123 4.48 2.86 0.07
C PHE A 123 3.05 2.33 0.26
N ALA A 124 2.86 1.03 0.45
CA ALA A 124 1.54 0.44 0.70
C ALA A 124 0.96 0.90 2.06
N ALA A 125 1.78 0.98 3.11
CA ALA A 125 1.37 1.42 4.43
C ALA A 125 1.00 2.90 4.50
N GLN A 126 1.58 3.73 3.62
CA GLN A 126 1.32 5.17 3.55
C GLN A 126 0.93 5.57 2.11
N PRO A 127 -0.37 5.45 1.74
CA PRO A 127 -0.83 5.72 0.37
C PRO A 127 -0.58 7.16 -0.11
N GLY A 128 -0.58 8.13 0.80
CA GLY A 128 -0.32 9.54 0.48
C GLY A 128 1.13 9.85 0.12
N ILE A 129 2.07 8.96 0.46
CA ILE A 129 3.50 9.15 0.18
C ILE A 129 3.80 8.74 -1.26
N LYS A 130 4.42 9.67 -1.99
CA LYS A 130 4.80 9.54 -3.40
C LYS A 130 6.30 9.30 -3.57
N THR A 131 7.12 9.79 -2.64
CA THR A 131 8.57 9.74 -2.75
C THR A 131 9.21 9.43 -1.40
N ILE A 132 10.26 8.60 -1.43
CA ILE A 132 11.20 8.41 -0.32
C ILE A 132 12.54 8.99 -0.74
N LEU A 133 13.06 9.94 0.02
CA LEU A 133 14.37 10.54 -0.18
C LEU A 133 15.39 9.89 0.76
N ALA A 134 16.64 9.79 0.33
CA ALA A 134 17.75 9.40 1.19
C ALA A 134 18.90 10.39 1.04
N ILE A 135 19.62 10.63 2.13
CA ILE A 135 20.83 11.44 2.15
C ILE A 135 21.98 10.61 2.71
N GLY A 136 23.13 10.64 2.04
CA GLY A 136 24.32 9.93 2.50
C GLY A 136 25.62 10.53 1.99
N PRO A 137 26.76 10.08 2.56
CA PRO A 137 28.08 10.54 2.16
C PRO A 137 28.55 9.87 0.86
N GLU A 138 29.79 10.11 0.47
CA GLU A 138 30.43 9.42 -0.66
C GLU A 138 30.35 7.89 -0.50
N GLY A 139 30.00 7.21 -1.59
CA GLY A 139 29.80 5.75 -1.61
C GLY A 139 28.45 5.26 -1.07
N PHE A 140 27.56 6.16 -0.61
CA PHE A 140 26.22 5.77 -0.17
C PHE A 140 25.39 5.13 -1.30
N GLY A 141 25.56 5.63 -2.53
CA GLY A 141 24.93 5.08 -3.73
C GLY A 141 25.32 3.62 -4.03
N GLU A 142 26.42 3.12 -3.47
CA GLU A 142 26.88 1.73 -3.68
C GLU A 142 26.17 0.71 -2.78
N LEU A 143 25.40 1.17 -1.79
CA LEU A 143 24.60 0.27 -0.97
C LEU A 143 23.57 -0.47 -1.86
N PRO A 144 23.40 -1.80 -1.73
CA PRO A 144 22.54 -2.59 -2.61
C PRO A 144 21.14 -2.00 -2.81
N ALA A 145 20.50 -1.58 -1.72
CA ALA A 145 19.18 -0.95 -1.71
C ALA A 145 19.14 0.36 -2.50
N ILE A 146 20.16 1.21 -2.29
CA ILE A 146 20.24 2.54 -2.89
C ILE A 146 20.53 2.40 -4.37
N ARG A 147 21.54 1.61 -4.74
CA ARG A 147 21.93 1.34 -6.13
C ARG A 147 20.77 0.81 -6.97
N SER A 148 19.98 -0.10 -6.41
CA SER A 148 18.93 -0.81 -7.15
C SER A 148 17.65 0.00 -7.27
N HIS A 149 17.27 0.74 -6.22
CA HIS A 149 15.93 1.32 -6.12
C HIS A 149 15.90 2.84 -6.10
N PHE A 150 17.02 3.51 -5.85
CA PHE A 150 17.11 4.96 -5.82
C PHE A 150 17.82 5.52 -7.06
N THR A 151 17.62 6.80 -7.32
CA THR A 151 18.30 7.58 -8.37
C THR A 151 18.96 8.77 -7.70
N GLU A 152 20.24 9.02 -7.97
CA GLU A 152 20.94 10.19 -7.45
C GLU A 152 20.40 11.46 -8.13
N MET A 153 19.98 12.43 -7.31
CA MET A 153 19.32 13.66 -7.79
C MET A 153 20.26 14.86 -7.75
N SER A 154 20.96 15.02 -6.62
CA SER A 154 21.81 16.18 -6.35
C SER A 154 23.00 15.78 -5.50
N ILE A 155 24.13 16.46 -5.72
CA ILE A 155 25.38 16.28 -4.97
C ILE A 155 25.78 17.64 -4.40
N SER A 156 26.10 17.68 -3.10
CA SER A 156 26.74 18.83 -2.46
C SER A 156 28.20 18.50 -2.19
N ASN A 157 29.11 19.08 -2.97
CA ASN A 157 30.55 18.99 -2.72
C ASN A 157 30.96 19.75 -1.45
N GLU A 158 30.30 20.89 -1.16
CA GLU A 158 30.53 21.67 0.06
C GLU A 158 30.24 20.85 1.31
N HIS A 159 29.13 20.11 1.29
CA HIS A 159 28.72 19.30 2.41
C HIS A 159 29.12 17.84 2.28
N GLY A 160 29.80 17.40 1.22
CA GLY A 160 30.18 16.00 0.98
C GLY A 160 29.04 15.01 1.16
N VAL A 161 27.88 15.29 0.55
CA VAL A 161 26.67 14.45 0.61
C VAL A 161 25.92 14.45 -0.71
N SER A 162 25.18 13.37 -0.97
CA SER A 162 24.27 13.25 -2.11
C SER A 162 22.84 12.99 -1.63
N VAL A 163 21.86 13.46 -2.41
CA VAL A 163 20.43 13.17 -2.24
C VAL A 163 20.00 12.17 -3.29
N TYR A 164 19.33 11.12 -2.84
CA TYR A 164 18.82 10.03 -3.66
C TYR A 164 17.30 9.96 -3.58
N GLU A 165 16.64 9.65 -4.69
CA GLU A 165 15.18 9.56 -4.81
C GLU A 165 14.73 8.13 -5.12
N CYS A 166 13.75 7.64 -4.36
CA CYS A 166 12.95 6.48 -4.72
C CYS A 166 11.48 6.90 -4.90
N ARG A 167 10.97 6.80 -6.12
CA ARG A 167 9.57 7.11 -6.43
C ARG A 167 8.66 5.92 -6.21
N ARG A 168 7.45 6.19 -5.73
CA ARG A 168 6.39 5.19 -5.58
C ARG A 168 6.18 4.43 -6.89
N GLN A 169 6.05 5.11 -8.02
CA GLN A 169 5.76 4.47 -9.31
C GLN A 169 6.82 3.44 -9.73
N LYS A 170 8.09 3.64 -9.34
CA LYS A 170 9.18 2.69 -9.65
C LYS A 170 9.04 1.38 -8.88
N VAL A 171 8.48 1.43 -7.67
CA VAL A 171 8.41 0.30 -6.73
C VAL A 171 7.02 -0.34 -6.71
N LEU A 172 6.00 0.50 -6.75
CA LEU A 172 4.58 0.21 -6.70
C LEU A 172 3.88 1.03 -7.81
N PRO A 173 3.96 0.55 -9.07
CA PRO A 173 3.39 1.26 -10.22
C PRO A 173 1.87 1.42 -10.08
N THR A 174 1.35 2.52 -10.62
CA THR A 174 -0.10 2.76 -10.64
C THR A 174 -0.70 1.91 -11.75
N LEU A 175 -1.79 1.20 -11.42
CA LEU A 175 -2.52 0.40 -12.40
C LEU A 175 -3.85 1.07 -12.70
N ARG A 176 -4.21 1.16 -13.98
CA ARG A 176 -5.55 1.56 -14.39
C ARG A 176 -6.44 0.32 -14.35
N VAL A 177 -7.48 0.36 -13.53
CA VAL A 177 -8.46 -0.73 -13.44
C VAL A 177 -9.69 -0.35 -14.26
N ARG A 178 -10.12 -1.25 -15.14
CA ARG A 178 -11.35 -1.08 -15.93
C ARG A 178 -12.07 -2.42 -16.11
N ARG A 179 -13.31 -2.37 -16.57
CA ARG A 179 -14.02 -3.58 -17.02
C ARG A 179 -13.32 -4.20 -18.23
N ALA A 180 -13.27 -5.52 -18.25
CA ALA A 180 -12.73 -6.30 -19.35
C ALA A 180 -13.65 -6.20 -20.57
N ALA A 181 -13.05 -6.08 -21.75
CA ALA A 181 -13.70 -6.21 -23.05
C ALA A 181 -13.38 -7.58 -23.65
N VAL A 182 -14.25 -8.11 -24.52
CA VAL A 182 -14.04 -9.44 -25.13
C VAL A 182 -12.72 -9.48 -25.92
N GLU A 183 -12.31 -8.35 -26.48
CA GLU A 183 -11.03 -8.16 -27.20
C GLU A 183 -9.80 -8.38 -26.31
N ASP A 184 -9.92 -8.20 -24.98
CA ASP A 184 -8.82 -8.40 -24.03
C ASP A 184 -8.44 -9.89 -23.87
N HIS A 185 -9.26 -10.82 -24.40
CA HIS A 185 -9.06 -12.26 -24.28
C HIS A 185 -7.63 -12.69 -24.59
N ASP A 186 -7.12 -12.33 -25.77
CA ASP A 186 -5.84 -12.82 -26.26
C ASP A 186 -4.66 -12.28 -25.43
N ASP A 187 -4.79 -11.07 -24.90
CA ASP A 187 -3.80 -10.43 -24.02
C ASP A 187 -3.83 -10.98 -22.59
N LEU A 188 -4.97 -11.49 -22.14
CA LEU A 188 -5.14 -12.04 -20.79
C LEU A 188 -4.73 -13.50 -20.66
N VAL A 189 -4.85 -14.30 -21.71
CA VAL A 189 -4.37 -15.70 -21.75
C VAL A 189 -2.91 -15.83 -21.26
N PRO A 190 -1.93 -15.08 -21.80
CA PRO A 190 -0.55 -15.19 -21.33
C PRO A 190 -0.36 -14.69 -19.89
N VAL A 191 -1.17 -13.73 -19.43
CA VAL A 191 -1.16 -13.25 -18.04
C VAL A 191 -1.59 -14.37 -17.09
N LEU A 192 -2.68 -15.08 -17.43
CA LEU A 192 -3.24 -16.14 -16.60
C LEU A 192 -2.34 -17.37 -16.58
N LYS A 193 -1.84 -17.83 -17.73
CA LYS A 193 -0.88 -18.95 -17.82
C LYS A 193 0.37 -18.70 -16.98
N ARG A 194 0.90 -17.48 -17.05
CA ARG A 194 2.04 -17.05 -16.22
C ARG A 194 1.70 -17.05 -14.73
N ALA A 195 0.46 -16.68 -14.35
CA ALA A 195 0.02 -16.72 -12.97
C ALA A 195 -0.14 -18.16 -12.45
N GLN A 196 -0.76 -19.06 -13.25
CA GLN A 196 -0.89 -20.49 -12.94
C GLN A 196 0.46 -21.17 -12.76
N ALA A 197 1.42 -20.91 -13.66
CA ALA A 197 2.77 -21.43 -13.55
C ALA A 197 3.52 -20.97 -12.28
N ARG A 198 3.12 -19.85 -11.68
CA ARG A 198 3.75 -19.30 -10.47
C ARG A 198 3.06 -19.71 -9.17
N LYS A 199 1.75 -19.92 -9.20
CA LYS A 199 0.95 -20.21 -8.00
C LYS A 199 0.14 -21.47 -8.24
N ALA A 200 0.53 -22.55 -7.56
CA ALA A 200 -0.16 -23.84 -7.65
C ALA A 200 -1.65 -23.75 -7.30
N ALA A 201 -2.06 -22.86 -6.37
CA ALA A 201 -3.48 -22.65 -6.08
C ALA A 201 -4.31 -22.14 -7.29
N LEU A 202 -3.66 -21.52 -8.28
CA LEU A 202 -4.31 -21.07 -9.51
C LEU A 202 -4.34 -22.17 -10.60
N SER A 203 -3.64 -23.30 -10.42
CA SER A 203 -3.76 -24.41 -11.37
C SER A 203 -5.09 -25.17 -11.24
N SER A 204 -5.86 -24.91 -10.19
CA SER A 204 -7.20 -25.47 -9.97
C SER A 204 -8.30 -24.44 -10.24
N LEU A 205 -8.08 -23.52 -11.18
CA LEU A 205 -9.14 -22.60 -11.62
C LEU A 205 -10.31 -23.40 -12.22
N PRO A 206 -11.56 -22.93 -12.04
CA PRO A 206 -12.70 -23.52 -12.73
C PRO A 206 -12.49 -23.54 -14.26
N GLU A 207 -13.01 -24.57 -14.93
CA GLU A 207 -12.96 -24.74 -16.40
C GLU A 207 -13.38 -23.44 -17.11
N SER A 208 -14.46 -22.82 -16.64
CA SER A 208 -15.00 -21.53 -17.12
C SER A 208 -14.02 -20.36 -17.13
N SER A 209 -12.86 -20.51 -16.48
CA SER A 209 -11.79 -19.52 -16.39
C SER A 209 -10.42 -20.08 -16.77
N ASP A 210 -10.35 -21.32 -17.26
CA ASP A 210 -9.10 -21.97 -17.64
C ASP A 210 -8.59 -21.39 -18.98
N PRO A 211 -7.35 -20.85 -19.04
CA PRO A 211 -6.79 -20.33 -20.30
C PRO A 211 -6.46 -21.40 -21.34
N ASP A 212 -6.50 -22.70 -20.99
CA ASP A 212 -6.34 -23.80 -21.93
C ASP A 212 -7.68 -24.27 -22.55
N GLU A 213 -8.82 -23.94 -21.92
CA GLU A 213 -10.15 -24.13 -22.53
C GLU A 213 -10.42 -23.03 -23.57
N GLN A 214 -10.73 -23.43 -24.81
CA GLN A 214 -10.98 -22.48 -25.89
C GLN A 214 -12.13 -21.53 -25.55
N PHE A 215 -11.86 -20.22 -25.66
CA PHE A 215 -12.82 -19.15 -25.44
C PHE A 215 -13.43 -19.08 -24.03
N ALA A 216 -12.95 -19.84 -23.05
CA ALA A 216 -13.48 -19.81 -21.69
C ALA A 216 -13.46 -18.39 -21.11
N LEU A 217 -12.32 -17.72 -21.22
CA LEU A 217 -12.17 -16.34 -20.76
C LEU A 217 -13.05 -15.36 -21.56
N ALA A 218 -13.20 -15.55 -22.87
CA ALA A 218 -14.07 -14.70 -23.69
C ALA A 218 -15.54 -14.86 -23.30
N ARG A 219 -15.97 -16.10 -22.98
CA ARG A 219 -17.31 -16.40 -22.45
C ARG A 219 -17.52 -15.75 -21.09
N LEU A 220 -16.54 -15.85 -20.19
CA LEU A 220 -16.58 -15.22 -18.87
C LEU A 220 -16.71 -13.68 -18.98
N ILE A 221 -15.91 -13.05 -19.83
CA ILE A 221 -15.96 -11.61 -20.07
C ILE A 221 -17.30 -11.20 -20.73
N ARG A 222 -17.84 -12.02 -21.63
CA ARG A 222 -19.12 -11.75 -22.29
C ARG A 222 -20.32 -11.89 -21.35
N ALA A 223 -20.22 -12.76 -20.35
CA ALA A 223 -21.28 -13.03 -19.38
C ALA A 223 -21.35 -12.01 -18.22
N GLN A 224 -20.62 -10.89 -18.31
CA GLN A 224 -20.69 -9.82 -17.31
C GLN A 224 -22.09 -9.20 -17.26
N ASP A 225 -22.60 -8.99 -16.05
CA ASP A 225 -23.90 -8.40 -15.77
C ASP A 225 -23.85 -7.52 -14.50
N THR A 226 -24.99 -7.28 -13.85
CA THR A 226 -25.04 -6.52 -12.59
C THR A 226 -24.47 -7.28 -11.40
N THR A 227 -24.37 -8.61 -11.50
CA THR A 227 -23.91 -9.50 -10.44
C THR A 227 -22.49 -10.02 -10.67
N ASN A 228 -22.05 -10.14 -11.93
CA ASN A 228 -20.75 -10.68 -12.31
C ASN A 228 -19.97 -9.65 -13.13
N VAL A 229 -18.77 -9.30 -12.69
CA VAL A 229 -17.91 -8.33 -13.38
C VAL A 229 -16.50 -8.88 -13.49
N VAL A 230 -15.87 -8.68 -14.64
CA VAL A 230 -14.46 -8.99 -14.87
C VAL A 230 -13.72 -7.67 -15.00
N LEU A 231 -12.74 -7.46 -14.14
CA LEU A 231 -11.87 -6.30 -14.14
C LEU A 231 -10.49 -6.70 -14.66
N VAL A 232 -9.89 -5.80 -15.43
CA VAL A 232 -8.50 -5.90 -15.87
C VAL A 232 -7.69 -4.75 -15.28
N ALA A 233 -6.43 -5.03 -14.99
CA ALA A 233 -5.46 -4.05 -14.56
C ALA A 233 -4.46 -3.79 -15.68
N GLU A 234 -4.32 -2.54 -16.08
CA GLU A 234 -3.39 -2.07 -17.10
C GLU A 234 -2.23 -1.30 -16.45
N ASN A 235 -1.01 -1.53 -16.95
CA ASN A 235 0.13 -0.71 -16.59
C ASN A 235 0.14 0.62 -17.38
N GLU A 236 1.14 1.47 -17.11
CA GLU A 236 1.29 2.76 -17.79
C GLU A 236 1.53 2.64 -19.31
N GLU A 237 1.99 1.49 -19.79
CA GLU A 237 2.16 1.17 -21.22
C GLU A 237 0.86 0.67 -21.89
N GLY A 238 -0.23 0.56 -21.13
CA GLY A 238 -1.51 0.01 -21.61
C GLY A 238 -1.56 -1.52 -21.70
N ARG A 239 -0.55 -2.23 -21.17
CA ARG A 239 -0.52 -3.70 -21.17
C ARG A 239 -1.31 -4.26 -19.99
N LEU A 240 -2.10 -5.29 -20.24
CA LEU A 240 -2.82 -6.02 -19.20
C LEU A 240 -1.82 -6.81 -18.34
N VAL A 241 -1.90 -6.62 -17.03
CA VAL A 241 -1.00 -7.23 -16.04
C VAL A 241 -1.74 -7.96 -14.92
N GLY A 242 -3.06 -7.87 -14.89
CA GLY A 242 -3.90 -8.53 -13.90
C GLY A 242 -5.35 -8.67 -14.36
N LEU A 243 -6.02 -9.65 -13.77
CA LEU A 243 -7.43 -9.96 -13.97
C LEU A 243 -8.06 -10.25 -12.62
N MET A 244 -9.29 -9.80 -12.43
CA MET A 244 -10.11 -10.10 -11.27
C MET A 244 -11.54 -10.36 -11.73
N ALA A 245 -12.06 -11.56 -11.47
CA ALA A 245 -13.47 -11.88 -11.65
C ALA A 245 -14.18 -11.75 -10.31
N LEU A 246 -15.25 -10.98 -10.27
CA LEU A 246 -16.04 -10.66 -9.08
C LEU A 246 -17.48 -11.11 -9.29
N THR A 247 -18.07 -11.67 -8.25
CA THR A 247 -19.50 -12.03 -8.23
C THR A 247 -20.13 -11.55 -6.93
N SER A 248 -21.34 -11.00 -7.02
CA SER A 248 -22.20 -10.73 -5.85
C SER A 248 -23.08 -11.93 -5.49
N ALA A 249 -23.10 -12.98 -6.32
CA ALA A 249 -23.86 -14.21 -6.07
C ALA A 249 -23.11 -15.12 -5.07
N ILE A 250 -23.09 -14.70 -3.81
CA ILE A 250 -22.42 -15.43 -2.73
C ILE A 250 -23.34 -16.53 -2.21
N ASN A 251 -22.82 -17.75 -2.08
CA ASN A 251 -23.56 -18.84 -1.43
C ASN A 251 -23.47 -18.71 0.09
N VAL A 252 -24.32 -17.86 0.66
CA VAL A 252 -24.38 -17.57 2.10
C VAL A 252 -24.56 -18.85 2.92
N ARG A 253 -25.40 -19.79 2.45
CA ARG A 253 -25.63 -21.08 3.16
C ARG A 253 -24.38 -21.94 3.26
N ALA A 254 -23.53 -21.94 2.24
CA ALA A 254 -22.26 -22.66 2.30
C ALA A 254 -21.32 -22.01 3.33
N LEU A 255 -21.25 -20.68 3.37
CA LEU A 255 -20.43 -19.94 4.34
C LEU A 255 -20.90 -20.18 5.78
N GLN A 256 -22.22 -20.12 6.03
CA GLN A 256 -22.82 -20.39 7.34
C GLN A 256 -22.52 -21.80 7.86
N ARG A 257 -22.35 -22.80 6.98
CA ARG A 257 -22.00 -24.17 7.38
C ARG A 257 -20.51 -24.36 7.64
N SER A 258 -19.67 -23.49 7.07
CA SER A 258 -18.21 -23.62 7.11
C SER A 258 -17.54 -22.71 8.12
N PHE A 259 -18.22 -21.66 8.59
CA PHE A 259 -17.66 -20.64 9.46
C PHE A 259 -18.65 -20.26 10.57
N GLU A 260 -18.13 -19.87 11.74
CA GLU A 260 -18.92 -19.27 12.82
C GLU A 260 -19.21 -17.81 12.48
N LEU A 261 -20.41 -17.54 11.95
CA LEU A 261 -20.81 -16.22 11.44
C LEU A 261 -21.81 -15.50 12.36
N GLU A 262 -22.03 -15.99 13.58
CA GLU A 262 -23.00 -15.42 14.53
C GLU A 262 -22.70 -13.94 14.83
N VAL A 263 -21.42 -13.56 14.96
CA VAL A 263 -21.00 -12.16 15.19
C VAL A 263 -21.26 -11.22 14.00
N TYR A 264 -21.62 -11.78 12.84
CA TYR A 264 -21.99 -11.07 11.62
C TYR A 264 -23.45 -11.31 11.24
N ASP A 265 -24.31 -11.65 12.22
CA ASP A 265 -25.72 -11.98 12.03
C ASP A 265 -25.94 -13.05 10.94
N ASN A 266 -24.99 -13.97 10.81
CA ASN A 266 -24.95 -15.01 9.79
C ASN A 266 -25.02 -14.49 8.34
N LEU A 267 -24.61 -13.24 8.08
CA LEU A 267 -24.69 -12.57 6.78
C LEU A 267 -26.12 -12.56 6.21
N GLN A 268 -27.12 -12.48 7.10
CA GLN A 268 -28.50 -12.26 6.67
C GLN A 268 -28.67 -10.81 6.22
N ASP A 269 -29.49 -10.60 5.20
CA ASP A 269 -29.90 -9.24 4.82
C ASP A 269 -30.61 -8.60 6.01
N PRO A 270 -30.38 -7.30 6.28
CA PRO A 270 -31.17 -6.59 7.28
C PRO A 270 -32.65 -6.71 6.89
N PRO A 271 -33.57 -6.82 7.86
CA PRO A 271 -35.00 -6.82 7.56
C PRO A 271 -35.32 -5.56 6.76
N GLU A 272 -36.02 -5.73 5.63
CA GLU A 272 -36.52 -4.61 4.84
C GLU A 272 -37.31 -3.70 5.79
N GLU A 273 -36.89 -2.44 5.96
CA GLU A 273 -37.67 -1.46 6.71
C GLU A 273 -39.02 -1.36 6.01
N GLU A 274 -40.08 -1.91 6.63
CA GLU A 274 -41.45 -1.66 6.20
C GLU A 274 -41.62 -0.14 6.22
N GLU A 275 -41.77 0.47 5.04
CA GLU A 275 -42.09 1.89 4.91
C GLU A 275 -43.29 2.16 5.83
N ALA A 276 -43.05 2.86 6.93
CA ALA A 276 -44.07 3.17 7.91
C ALA A 276 -45.21 3.89 7.18
N VAL A 277 -46.33 3.17 7.00
CA VAL A 277 -47.57 3.76 6.49
C VAL A 277 -47.92 4.90 7.47
N PRO A 278 -48.01 6.16 7.01
CA PRO A 278 -48.32 7.25 7.92
C PRO A 278 -49.70 6.97 8.52
N GLU A 279 -49.75 6.83 9.84
CA GLU A 279 -51.01 6.68 10.58
C GLU A 279 -51.91 7.87 10.23
N ASN A 280 -53.17 7.56 9.89
CA ASN A 280 -54.21 8.52 9.59
C ASN A 280 -54.24 9.61 10.68
N PHE A 281 -54.13 10.87 10.26
CA PHE A 281 -54.50 12.00 11.10
C PHE A 281 -56.00 11.87 11.39
N GLU A 282 -56.35 11.55 12.64
CA GLU A 282 -57.72 11.63 13.12
C GLU A 282 -58.17 13.11 13.02
N GLU A 283 -59.18 13.36 12.17
CA GLU A 283 -59.93 14.60 12.12
C GLU A 283 -60.75 14.74 13.41
N ASP A 284 -60.15 15.23 14.49
CA ASP A 284 -60.89 15.67 15.68
C ASP A 284 -60.11 16.79 16.38
N ASP A 285 -60.09 17.96 15.77
CA ASP A 285 -59.92 19.24 16.48
C ASP A 285 -60.46 20.38 15.61
N LEU A 286 -61.79 20.38 15.42
CA LEU A 286 -62.51 21.58 15.01
C LEU A 286 -63.04 22.26 16.28
N PRO A 287 -62.54 23.45 16.65
CA PRO A 287 -63.07 24.16 17.81
C PRO A 287 -64.50 24.67 17.54
N GLU A 288 -65.36 24.45 18.53
CA GLU A 288 -66.76 24.88 18.60
C GLU A 288 -66.94 26.38 18.34
N GLU A 289 -68.06 26.68 17.68
CA GLU A 289 -68.59 28.02 17.42
C GLU A 289 -68.67 28.88 18.69
N VAL A 290 -68.14 30.11 18.62
CA VAL A 290 -68.48 31.17 19.57
C VAL A 290 -69.33 32.19 18.84
N GLU A 291 -70.59 32.28 19.25
CA GLU A 291 -71.58 33.27 18.81
C GLU A 291 -71.11 34.72 19.01
N ALA A 292 -71.63 35.56 18.13
CA ALA A 292 -71.37 36.98 17.99
C ALA A 292 -71.80 37.83 19.20
N GLU A 293 -71.06 38.93 19.44
CA GLU A 293 -71.66 40.18 19.89
C GLU A 293 -70.98 41.37 19.19
N ALA A 294 -71.82 42.32 18.79
CA ALA A 294 -71.52 43.49 17.98
C ALA A 294 -70.98 44.65 18.83
N GLU A 295 -70.08 45.48 18.26
CA GLU A 295 -70.16 46.93 18.50
C GLU A 295 -69.42 47.75 17.41
N GLU A 296 -70.22 48.61 16.80
CA GLU A 296 -69.99 49.92 16.18
C GLU A 296 -68.63 50.62 16.43
N ALA A 297 -68.01 51.18 15.38
CA ALA A 297 -67.64 52.61 15.30
C ALA A 297 -66.71 52.95 14.10
N ALA A 298 -67.17 53.95 13.34
CA ALA A 298 -66.44 54.93 12.50
C ALA A 298 -65.79 54.47 11.18
#